data_AF-A0A484D9Y1-F1
#
_entry.id   AF-A0A484D9Y1-F1
#
_cell.length_a   1.000
_cell.length_b   1.000
_cell.length_c   1.000
_cell.angle_alpha   90.00
_cell.angle_beta   90.00
_cell.angle_gamma   90.00
#
_symmetry.space_group_name_H-M   'P 1'
#
loop_
_entity.id
_entity.type
_entity.pdbx_description
1 polymer ?
#
loop_
_entity_poly.entity_id
_entity_poly.type
_entity_poly.pdbx_seq_one_letter_code
_entity_poly.pdbx_strand_id
1 'polypeptide(L)'
;MLLVHHEGFLESNGTLFYSSRKHGDTNPVWFTLGIREVLKGWDKGLQGMCTGERRKLTIPPSLAYGKEGKGKIPPSSTLIFDIELMEIRNGPRSHESFREMDLNDDWKLCRKEVKEYLKKEFEKHGYSPNDTHHEVMVDDIFKNEDEDKDGFISAREFTYQHDEL
;
A
#
# COMPACT_ATOMS: atom_id res chain seq x y z
N MET A 1 -2.01 2.33 -0.90
CA MET A 1 -2.87 2.83 0.19
C MET A 1 -4.25 2.17 0.12
N LEU A 2 -4.78 1.75 1.26
CA LEU A 2 -6.09 1.13 1.40
C LEU A 2 -6.94 1.97 2.36
N LEU A 3 -8.15 2.32 1.94
CA LEU A 3 -9.15 2.99 2.78
C LEU A 3 -10.09 1.93 3.35
N VAL A 4 -10.10 1.74 4.67
CA VAL A 4 -10.89 0.65 5.26
C VAL A 4 -11.77 1.11 6.41
N HIS A 5 -12.93 0.47 6.52
CA HIS A 5 -13.60 0.33 7.79
C HIS A 5 -13.13 -0.93 8.49
N HIS A 6 -13.01 -0.88 9.82
CA HIS A 6 -12.66 -2.06 10.58
C HIS A 6 -13.19 -2.06 12.01
N GLU A 7 -13.43 -3.25 12.50
CA GLU A 7 -13.75 -3.52 13.90
C GLU A 7 -12.77 -4.57 14.44
N GLY A 8 -12.34 -4.38 15.68
CA GLY A 8 -11.36 -5.24 16.35
C GLY A 8 -11.93 -5.83 17.64
N PHE A 9 -11.81 -7.14 17.78
CA PHE A 9 -12.33 -7.92 18.89
C PHE A 9 -11.25 -8.80 19.53
N LEU A 10 -11.34 -8.99 20.84
CA LEU A 10 -10.55 -10.02 21.53
C LEU A 10 -11.15 -11.40 21.24
N GLU A 11 -10.35 -12.34 20.75
CA GLU A 11 -10.82 -13.71 20.47
C GLU A 11 -11.36 -14.39 21.74
N SER A 12 -10.71 -14.14 22.89
CA SER A 12 -10.99 -14.83 24.15
C SER A 12 -12.41 -14.62 24.70
N ASN A 13 -13.02 -13.47 24.43
CA ASN A 13 -14.33 -13.13 24.99
C ASN A 13 -15.22 -12.31 24.04
N GLY A 14 -14.80 -12.07 22.80
CA GLY A 14 -15.55 -11.30 21.82
C GLY A 14 -15.67 -9.80 22.11
N THR A 15 -14.92 -9.27 23.09
CA THR A 15 -15.00 -7.85 23.47
C THR A 15 -14.47 -6.97 22.34
N LEU A 16 -15.30 -6.03 21.89
CA LEU A 16 -14.92 -4.98 20.95
C LEU A 16 -13.94 -4.01 21.64
N PHE A 17 -12.72 -3.91 21.13
CA PHE A 17 -11.73 -2.95 21.64
C PHE A 17 -11.63 -1.69 20.78
N TYR A 18 -11.99 -1.78 19.49
CA TYR A 18 -11.95 -0.66 18.53
C TYR A 18 -12.99 -0.84 17.42
N SER A 19 -13.58 0.25 16.94
CA SER A 19 -14.43 0.27 15.74
C SER A 19 -14.26 1.62 15.05
N SER A 20 -13.99 1.64 13.74
CA SER A 20 -13.99 2.87 12.94
C SER A 20 -15.39 3.36 12.58
N ARG A 21 -16.44 2.67 13.05
CA ARG A 21 -17.85 3.01 12.81
C ARG A 21 -18.55 3.57 14.05
N LYS A 22 -17.94 3.51 15.24
CA LYS A 22 -18.55 3.96 16.50
C LYS A 22 -17.86 5.18 17.10
N HIS A 23 -18.65 6.25 17.27
CA HIS A 23 -18.37 7.55 17.91
C HIS A 23 -17.38 8.52 17.23
N GLY A 24 -17.78 9.80 17.17
CA GLY A 24 -16.93 10.99 16.98
C GLY A 24 -16.39 11.22 15.57
N ASP A 25 -15.79 10.19 14.98
CA ASP A 25 -15.18 10.20 13.65
C ASP A 25 -15.51 8.88 12.96
N THR A 26 -16.65 8.85 12.25
CA THR A 26 -17.18 7.67 11.55
C THR A 26 -16.49 7.41 10.22
N ASN A 27 -15.28 7.95 10.03
CA ASN A 27 -14.61 7.93 8.75
C ASN A 27 -13.73 6.67 8.61
N PRO A 28 -13.72 6.04 7.42
CA PRO A 28 -12.76 4.99 7.14
C PRO A 28 -11.33 5.54 7.22
N VAL A 29 -10.37 4.66 7.53
CA VAL A 29 -8.98 5.05 7.79
C VAL A 29 -8.09 4.59 6.64
N TRP A 30 -7.22 5.48 6.19
CA TRP A 30 -6.16 5.14 5.22
C TRP A 30 -4.99 4.46 5.93
N PHE A 31 -4.45 3.41 5.30
CA PHE A 31 -3.14 2.88 5.65
C PHE A 31 -2.41 2.35 4.41
N THR A 32 -1.10 2.18 4.53
CA THR A 32 -0.21 1.66 3.49
C THR A 32 0.11 0.21 3.78
N LEU A 33 -0.32 -0.67 2.87
CA LEU A 33 -0.08 -2.11 2.97
C LEU A 33 1.39 -2.42 2.66
N GLY A 34 2.01 -3.32 3.45
CA GLY A 34 3.29 -3.92 3.12
C GLY A 34 4.52 -3.21 3.69
N ILE A 35 4.34 -2.07 4.37
CA ILE A 35 5.42 -1.30 5.01
C ILE A 35 5.40 -1.40 6.55
N ARG A 36 4.58 -2.29 7.13
CA ARG A 36 4.39 -2.43 8.59
C ARG A 36 3.92 -1.15 9.31
N GLU A 37 3.16 -0.29 8.60
CA GLU A 37 2.48 0.86 9.21
C GLU A 37 1.45 0.41 10.26
N VAL A 38 0.88 -0.79 10.07
CA VAL A 38 -0.13 -1.41 10.94
C VAL A 38 0.37 -2.77 11.50
N LEU A 39 -0.55 -3.65 11.90
CA LEU A 39 -0.21 -4.98 12.40
C LEU A 39 0.40 -5.85 11.29
N LYS A 40 1.43 -6.64 11.61
CA LYS A 40 2.02 -7.63 10.68
C LYS A 40 0.97 -8.61 10.12
N GLY A 41 -0.07 -8.90 10.90
CA GLY A 41 -1.18 -9.74 10.44
C GLY A 41 -2.06 -9.07 9.37
N TRP A 42 -2.19 -7.75 9.39
CA TRP A 42 -2.90 -6.99 8.35
C TRP A 42 -2.10 -7.00 7.04
N ASP A 43 -0.78 -6.75 7.12
CA ASP A 43 0.12 -6.80 5.95
C ASP A 43 0.03 -8.14 5.19
N LYS A 44 -0.19 -9.24 5.90
CA LYS A 44 -0.38 -10.57 5.30
C LYS A 44 -1.82 -10.82 4.86
N GLY A 45 -2.80 -10.47 5.70
CA GLY A 45 -4.20 -10.85 5.50
C GLY A 45 -4.95 -10.03 4.46
N LEU A 46 -4.47 -8.83 4.14
CA LEU A 46 -5.16 -7.89 3.24
C LEU A 46 -4.57 -7.86 1.82
N GLN A 47 -3.54 -8.68 1.55
CA GLN A 47 -2.98 -8.81 0.20
C GLN A 47 -4.03 -9.30 -0.79
N GLY A 48 -4.08 -8.68 -1.97
CA GLY A 48 -5.00 -9.05 -3.04
C GLY A 48 -6.48 -8.85 -2.69
N MET A 49 -6.82 -7.93 -1.77
CA MET A 49 -8.21 -7.51 -1.62
C MET A 49 -8.66 -6.64 -2.80
N CYS A 50 -9.94 -6.74 -3.14
CA CYS A 50 -10.60 -5.84 -4.09
C CYS A 50 -11.47 -4.80 -3.37
N THR A 51 -11.64 -3.62 -3.98
CA THR A 51 -12.58 -2.61 -3.48
C THR A 51 -13.99 -3.20 -3.31
N GLY A 52 -14.63 -2.93 -2.17
CA GLY A 52 -15.91 -3.49 -1.76
C GLY A 52 -15.82 -4.85 -1.05
N GLU A 53 -14.65 -5.49 -1.02
CA GLU A 53 -14.45 -6.76 -0.33
C GLU A 53 -14.44 -6.58 1.19
N ARG A 54 -14.96 -7.59 1.90
CA ARG A 54 -14.92 -7.67 3.36
C ARG A 54 -14.22 -8.96 3.79
N ARG A 55 -13.25 -8.85 4.71
CA ARG A 55 -12.47 -9.98 5.25
C ARG A 55 -12.54 -10.03 6.76
N LYS A 56 -12.55 -11.27 7.28
CA LYS A 56 -12.30 -11.55 8.69
C LYS A 56 -10.90 -12.11 8.87
N LEU A 57 -10.09 -11.48 9.70
CA LEU A 57 -8.73 -11.93 10.03
C LEU A 57 -8.65 -12.37 11.48
N THR A 58 -8.16 -13.59 11.72
CA THR A 58 -7.74 -14.06 13.05
C THR A 58 -6.23 -13.93 13.16
N ILE A 59 -5.76 -13.05 14.03
CA ILE A 59 -4.35 -12.64 14.11
C ILE A 59 -3.77 -13.08 15.45
N PRO A 60 -2.82 -14.04 15.46
CA PRO A 60 -2.16 -14.46 16.70
C PRO A 60 -1.27 -13.33 17.27
N PRO A 61 -0.95 -13.37 18.57
CA PRO A 61 -0.21 -12.29 19.23
C PRO A 61 1.14 -11.98 18.59
N SER A 62 1.83 -12.96 18.02
CA SER A 62 3.12 -12.79 17.32
C SER A 62 3.03 -11.90 16.06
N LEU A 63 1.82 -11.73 15.50
CA LEU A 63 1.52 -10.86 14.36
C LEU A 63 0.68 -9.63 14.75
N ALA A 64 0.39 -9.49 16.05
CA ALA A 64 -0.35 -8.37 16.65
C ALA A 64 0.53 -7.60 17.64
N TYR A 65 0.08 -7.40 18.89
CA TYR A 65 0.76 -6.63 19.94
C TYR A 65 1.65 -7.46 20.88
N GLY A 66 1.91 -8.73 20.54
CA GLY A 66 2.90 -9.56 21.24
C GLY A 66 2.61 -9.79 22.72
N LYS A 67 3.68 -9.99 23.49
CA LYS A 67 3.63 -10.29 24.93
C LYS A 67 3.27 -9.08 25.80
N GLU A 68 3.35 -7.88 25.26
CA GLU A 68 3.13 -6.63 26.01
C GLU A 68 1.68 -6.18 25.93
N GLY A 69 0.98 -6.45 24.82
CA GLY A 69 -0.35 -5.91 24.58
C GLY A 69 -0.31 -4.41 24.25
N LYS A 70 -1.46 -3.75 24.24
CA LYS A 70 -1.57 -2.29 24.01
C LYS A 70 -2.92 -1.74 24.47
N GLY A 71 -2.91 -0.76 25.38
CA GLY A 71 -4.13 -0.08 25.82
C GLY A 71 -5.18 -1.05 26.37
N LYS A 72 -6.32 -1.21 25.67
CA LYS A 72 -7.40 -2.14 26.02
C LYS A 72 -7.11 -3.60 25.66
N ILE A 73 -6.00 -3.88 24.99
CA ILE A 73 -5.64 -5.21 24.49
C ILE A 73 -4.63 -5.85 25.45
N PRO A 74 -4.99 -6.95 26.14
CA PRO A 74 -4.09 -7.63 27.06
C PRO A 74 -2.85 -8.25 26.38
N PRO A 75 -1.78 -8.51 27.15
CA PRO A 75 -0.67 -9.38 26.75
C PRO A 75 -1.09 -10.66 26.05
N SER A 76 -0.36 -11.04 25.00
CA SER A 76 -0.51 -12.33 24.29
C SER A 76 -1.92 -12.61 23.76
N SER A 77 -2.69 -11.56 23.43
CA SER A 77 -4.05 -11.71 22.89
C SER A 77 -4.05 -12.06 21.40
N THR A 78 -4.86 -13.07 21.03
CA THR A 78 -5.32 -13.26 19.64
C THR A 78 -6.44 -12.27 19.34
N LEU A 79 -6.38 -11.63 18.18
CA LEU A 79 -7.34 -10.61 17.76
C LEU A 79 -8.14 -11.10 16.56
N ILE A 80 -9.43 -10.78 16.55
CA ILE A 80 -10.28 -10.95 15.37
C ILE A 80 -10.57 -9.56 14.82
N PHE A 81 -10.28 -9.36 13.54
CA PHE A 81 -10.64 -8.15 12.81
C PHE A 81 -11.68 -8.45 11.75
N ASP A 82 -12.67 -7.57 11.62
CA ASP A 82 -13.59 -7.52 10.50
C ASP A 82 -13.31 -6.23 9.72
N ILE A 83 -12.91 -6.37 8.46
CA ILE A 83 -12.32 -5.30 7.66
C ILE A 83 -13.07 -5.21 6.33
N GLU A 84 -13.53 -4.02 5.97
CA GLU A 84 -14.19 -3.71 4.71
C GLU A 84 -13.37 -2.69 3.94
N LEU A 85 -12.99 -3.05 2.71
CA LEU A 85 -12.16 -2.21 1.85
C LEU A 85 -13.04 -1.28 1.02
N MET A 86 -12.91 0.02 1.25
CA MET A 86 -13.71 1.06 0.62
C MET A 86 -13.07 1.60 -0.66
N GLU A 87 -11.74 1.72 -0.68
CA GLU A 87 -10.99 2.30 -1.80
C GLU A 87 -9.54 1.81 -1.80
N ILE A 88 -8.97 1.66 -3.00
CA ILE A 88 -7.55 1.41 -3.21
C ILE A 88 -6.97 2.60 -3.96
N ARG A 89 -5.92 3.21 -3.41
CA ARG A 89 -5.08 4.16 -4.12
C ARG A 89 -3.67 3.60 -4.20
N ASN A 90 -2.97 3.86 -5.29
CA ASN A 90 -1.52 3.70 -5.27
C ASN A 90 -0.99 4.64 -4.19
N GLY A 91 -0.10 4.15 -3.33
CA GLY A 91 0.51 5.03 -2.32
C GLY A 91 1.25 6.18 -3.00
N PRO A 92 1.56 7.26 -2.27
CA PRO A 92 2.41 8.29 -2.83
C PRO A 92 3.66 7.62 -3.35
N ARG A 93 4.00 7.93 -4.61
CA ARG A 93 5.29 7.69 -5.22
C ARG A 93 6.36 8.08 -4.19
N SER A 94 6.93 7.08 -3.51
CA SER A 94 7.75 7.34 -2.33
C SER A 94 9.15 7.73 -2.75
N HIS A 95 9.85 8.51 -1.91
CA HIS A 95 11.25 8.83 -2.15
C HIS A 95 12.14 7.57 -2.22
N GLU A 96 11.77 6.51 -1.49
CA GLU A 96 12.46 5.22 -1.56
C GLU A 96 12.23 4.56 -2.93
N SER A 97 11.00 4.58 -3.44
CA SER A 97 10.68 4.06 -4.78
C SER A 97 11.39 4.84 -5.88
N PHE A 98 11.50 6.17 -5.75
CA PHE A 98 12.25 6.99 -6.70
C PHE A 98 13.73 6.59 -6.72
N ARG A 99 14.36 6.46 -5.55
CA ARG A 99 15.76 6.04 -5.43
C ARG A 99 16.02 4.62 -5.94
N GLU A 100 15.07 3.71 -5.80
CA GLU A 100 15.20 2.37 -6.37
C GLU A 100 15.18 2.38 -7.90
N MET A 101 14.50 3.36 -8.49
CA MET A 101 14.39 3.52 -9.94
C MET A 101 15.55 4.32 -10.54
N ASP A 102 16.05 5.33 -9.83
CA ASP A 102 17.20 6.17 -10.22
C ASP A 102 18.51 5.37 -10.05
N LEU A 103 18.91 4.67 -11.11
CA LEU A 103 20.07 3.75 -11.07
C LEU A 103 21.41 4.49 -11.10
N ASN A 104 21.39 5.76 -11.47
CA ASN A 104 22.60 6.55 -11.67
C ASN A 104 22.75 7.72 -10.67
N ASP A 105 21.77 7.89 -9.77
CA ASP A 105 21.70 8.89 -8.71
C ASP A 105 21.72 10.35 -9.22
N ASP A 106 21.18 10.63 -10.41
CA ASP A 106 21.11 11.98 -10.99
C ASP A 106 19.81 12.74 -10.69
N TRP A 107 18.97 12.18 -9.81
CA TRP A 107 17.73 12.77 -9.31
C TRP A 107 16.64 12.97 -10.38
N LYS A 108 16.73 12.22 -11.47
CA LYS A 108 15.75 12.16 -12.53
C LYS A 108 15.67 10.74 -13.09
N LEU A 109 14.52 10.38 -13.64
CA LEU A 109 14.30 9.05 -14.18
C LEU A 109 14.30 9.13 -15.70
N CYS A 110 15.23 8.42 -16.33
CA CYS A 110 15.18 8.25 -17.78
C CYS A 110 14.29 7.06 -18.17
N ARG A 111 13.89 7.02 -19.44
CA ARG A 111 13.06 5.92 -19.99
C ARG A 111 13.64 4.54 -19.73
N LYS A 112 14.97 4.41 -19.76
CA LYS A 112 15.66 3.14 -19.51
C LYS A 112 15.52 2.67 -18.06
N GLU A 113 15.63 3.60 -17.11
CA GLU A 113 15.47 3.32 -15.68
C GLU A 113 14.05 2.89 -15.35
N VAL A 114 13.06 3.62 -15.86
CA VAL A 114 11.64 3.26 -15.71
C VAL A 114 11.36 1.90 -16.35
N LYS A 115 11.89 1.64 -17.56
CA LYS A 115 11.73 0.35 -18.26
C LYS A 115 12.34 -0.81 -17.46
N GLU A 116 13.55 -0.63 -16.94
CA GLU A 116 14.25 -1.66 -16.16
C GLU A 116 13.50 -1.98 -14.86
N TYR A 117 12.98 -0.95 -14.19
CA TYR A 117 12.15 -1.12 -13.00
C TYR A 117 10.86 -1.89 -13.31
N LEU A 118 10.10 -1.47 -14.34
CA LEU A 118 8.88 -2.17 -14.74
C LEU A 118 9.15 -3.62 -15.10
N LYS A 119 10.21 -3.89 -15.87
CA LYS A 119 10.59 -5.27 -16.22
C LYS A 119 10.81 -6.13 -14.98
N LYS A 120 11.56 -5.62 -13.99
CA LYS A 120 11.83 -6.35 -12.72
C LYS A 120 10.55 -6.60 -11.93
N GLU A 121 9.65 -5.62 -11.83
CA GLU A 121 8.38 -5.78 -11.13
C GLU A 121 7.46 -6.78 -11.84
N PHE A 122 7.43 -6.79 -13.18
CA PHE A 122 6.66 -7.77 -13.96
C PHE A 122 7.19 -9.20 -13.78
N GLU A 123 8.51 -9.38 -13.83
CA GLU A 123 9.16 -10.69 -13.58
C GLU A 123 8.85 -11.21 -12.18
N LYS A 124 8.91 -10.34 -11.16
CA LYS A 124 8.60 -10.65 -9.76
C LYS A 124 7.15 -11.09 -9.57
N HIS A 125 6.23 -10.54 -10.36
CA HIS A 125 4.80 -10.87 -10.32
C HIS A 125 4.39 -11.97 -11.31
N GLY A 126 5.35 -12.59 -12.03
CA GLY A 126 5.11 -13.77 -12.85
C GLY A 126 4.56 -13.48 -14.25
N TYR A 127 4.71 -12.27 -14.78
CA TYR A 127 4.34 -11.94 -16.15
C TYR A 127 5.36 -12.50 -17.16
N SER A 128 4.88 -12.81 -18.37
CA SER A 128 5.69 -13.43 -19.43
C SER A 128 6.75 -12.44 -19.98
N PRO A 129 8.02 -12.86 -20.13
CA PRO A 129 9.08 -12.03 -20.73
C PRO A 129 8.82 -11.58 -22.18
N ASN A 130 7.88 -12.24 -22.87
CA ASN A 130 7.49 -11.91 -24.24
C ASN A 130 6.41 -10.83 -24.32
N ASP A 131 5.87 -10.37 -23.19
CA ASP A 131 4.84 -9.34 -23.18
C ASP A 131 5.47 -7.96 -23.34
N THR A 132 5.26 -7.33 -24.50
CA THR A 132 5.74 -5.97 -24.80
C THR A 132 4.87 -4.87 -24.17
N HIS A 133 3.84 -5.21 -23.38
CA HIS A 133 2.98 -4.21 -22.71
C HIS A 133 3.78 -3.22 -21.87
N HIS A 134 4.83 -3.67 -21.21
CA HIS A 134 5.67 -2.82 -20.38
C HIS A 134 6.39 -1.73 -21.20
N GLU A 135 6.64 -1.95 -22.49
CA GLU A 135 7.23 -0.92 -23.37
C GLU A 135 6.24 0.20 -23.66
N VAL A 136 4.98 -0.16 -23.94
CA VAL A 136 3.89 0.81 -24.17
C VAL A 136 3.60 1.62 -22.90
N MET A 137 3.68 0.99 -21.73
CA MET A 137 3.51 1.68 -20.45
C MET A 137 4.56 2.76 -20.20
N VAL A 138 5.81 2.56 -20.63
CA VAL A 138 6.86 3.59 -20.50
C VAL A 138 6.48 4.84 -21.32
N ASP A 139 5.94 4.67 -22.52
CA ASP A 139 5.51 5.81 -23.34
C ASP A 139 4.38 6.59 -22.69
N ASP A 140 3.37 5.90 -22.16
CA ASP A 140 2.24 6.53 -21.47
C ASP A 140 2.66 7.23 -20.17
N ILE A 141 3.60 6.64 -19.43
CA ILE A 141 4.18 7.24 -18.22
C ILE A 141 4.85 8.57 -18.57
N PHE A 142 5.79 8.58 -19.52
CA PHE A 142 6.48 9.82 -19.89
C PHE A 142 5.51 10.84 -20.49
N LYS A 143 4.51 10.42 -21.26
CA LYS A 143 3.51 11.35 -21.81
C LYS A 143 2.73 12.11 -20.73
N ASN A 144 2.50 11.49 -19.58
CA ASN A 144 1.69 12.07 -18.50
C ASN A 144 2.53 12.73 -17.41
N GLU A 145 3.77 12.27 -17.19
CA GLU A 145 4.58 12.67 -16.04
C GLU A 145 5.77 13.58 -16.40
N ASP A 146 6.22 13.61 -17.65
CA ASP A 146 7.26 14.54 -18.15
C ASP A 146 6.57 15.87 -18.53
N GLU A 147 6.42 16.76 -17.54
CA GLU A 147 5.66 18.01 -17.69
C GLU A 147 6.42 19.04 -18.52
N ASP A 148 7.74 19.13 -18.29
CA ASP A 148 8.60 20.10 -18.99
C ASP A 148 9.12 19.58 -20.34
N LYS A 149 8.86 18.31 -20.66
CA LYS A 149 9.18 17.64 -21.93
C LYS A 149 10.67 17.56 -22.19
N ASP A 150 11.47 17.47 -21.14
CA ASP A 150 12.93 17.32 -21.23
C ASP A 150 13.36 15.86 -21.51
N GLY A 151 12.41 14.91 -21.48
CA GLY A 151 12.64 13.50 -21.72
C GLY A 151 13.01 12.71 -20.47
N PHE A 152 12.92 13.32 -19.28
CA PHE A 152 13.14 12.73 -17.97
C PHE A 152 11.91 12.95 -17.07
N ILE A 153 11.83 12.19 -15.98
CA ILE A 153 10.87 12.45 -14.90
C ILE A 153 11.69 12.82 -13.68
N SER A 154 11.77 14.11 -13.38
CA SER A 154 12.46 14.62 -12.22
C SER A 154 11.84 14.11 -10.91
N ALA A 155 12.59 14.16 -9.81
CA ALA A 155 12.03 13.88 -8.49
C ALA A 155 10.79 14.74 -8.15
N ARG A 156 10.72 15.96 -8.72
CA ARG A 156 9.60 16.87 -8.54
C ARG A 156 8.35 16.36 -9.26
N GLU A 157 8.46 16.03 -10.54
CA GLU A 157 7.36 15.45 -11.35
C GLU A 157 6.93 14.08 -10.81
N PHE A 158 7.88 13.30 -10.29
CA PHE A 158 7.58 12.04 -9.64
C PHE A 158 6.76 12.19 -8.36
N THR A 159 6.96 13.28 -7.61
CA THR A 159 6.34 13.44 -6.28
C THR A 159 5.04 14.25 -6.34
N TYR A 160 4.94 15.22 -7.24
CA TYR A 160 3.74 16.03 -7.41
C TYR A 160 2.76 15.31 -8.35
N GLN A 161 1.65 14.83 -7.79
CA GLN A 161 0.44 14.62 -8.60
C GLN A 161 -0.31 15.94 -8.64
N HIS A 162 -0.57 16.46 -9.83
CA HIS A 162 -1.60 17.48 -10.00
C HIS A 162 -2.95 16.82 -9.65
N ASP A 163 -3.41 17.00 -8.41
CA ASP A 163 -4.84 16.99 -8.13
C ASP A 163 -5.43 18.18 -8.89
N GLU A 164 -5.91 17.96 -10.11
CA GLU A 164 -6.77 18.93 -10.79
C GLU A 164 -8.02 19.16 -9.92
N LEU A 165 -8.11 20.35 -9.33
CA LEU A 165 -9.28 20.89 -8.63
C LEU A 165 -10.44 21.18 -9.59
#